data_AF-A0A2E5G1I5-F1
#
_entry.id   AF-A0A2E5G1I5-F1
#
_cell.length_a   1.000
_cell.length_b   1.000
_cell.length_c   1.000
_cell.angle_alpha   90.00
_cell.angle_beta   90.00
_cell.angle_gamma   90.00
#
_symmetry.space_group_name_H-M   'P 1'
#
loop_
_entity.id
_entity.type
_entity.pdbx_description
1 polymer ?
#
loop_
_entity_poly.entity_id
_entity_poly.type
_entity_poly.pdbx_seq_one_letter_code
_entity_poly.pdbx_strand_id
1 'polypeptide(L)'
;MSDDYSNQKRTNVTNRLIGDYQAKVVDVVHPKGLYMVSIRLLKLWDDIPDKDLPFAEFRLPLGAKPSAGHVVPVEAGDLVWVSFPRGGDTRYPLITGSLYHAPNYESNLPDDVNEPVFAPKRSAGEPTPPAYDRKDDLYQRLGLREHKTHQGGWSITHVATGTAIEITPDGKCVIHTEGDQFQSATGKHLGQYNEIEIKVSGDASVNCGGNGTLKSGGDTTVKAGGDLNLEAGGSLNLKANNVTGKASSYDFK
;
A
#
# COMPACT_ATOMS: atom_id res chain seq x y z
N MET A 1 -46.60 -9.28 41.58
CA MET A 1 -47.58 -8.93 40.52
C MET A 1 -46.95 -7.85 39.68
N SER A 2 -47.09 -8.02 38.37
CA SER A 2 -46.41 -7.35 37.26
C SER A 2 -46.22 -5.84 37.39
N ASP A 3 -44.96 -5.39 37.37
CA ASP A 3 -44.66 -4.03 36.94
C ASP A 3 -44.75 -3.97 35.42
N ASP A 4 -45.75 -3.23 34.97
CA ASP A 4 -46.12 -3.01 33.59
C ASP A 4 -45.08 -2.11 32.90
N TYR A 5 -44.21 -2.73 32.09
CA TYR A 5 -43.22 -2.04 31.26
C TYR A 5 -43.81 -1.44 29.97
N SER A 6 -45.13 -1.36 29.83
CA SER A 6 -45.77 -1.01 28.56
C SER A 6 -46.19 0.45 28.37
N ASN A 7 -45.45 1.47 28.86
CA ASN A 7 -45.75 2.84 28.39
C ASN A 7 -44.68 3.93 28.54
N GLN A 8 -43.42 3.64 28.22
CA GLN A 8 -42.57 4.72 27.70
C GLN A 8 -42.83 4.84 26.19
N LYS A 9 -43.76 5.72 25.82
CA LYS A 9 -43.86 6.29 24.47
C LYS A 9 -42.51 6.89 24.08
N ARG A 10 -41.64 6.08 23.48
CA ARG A 10 -40.51 6.54 22.68
C ARG A 10 -41.12 7.14 21.42
N THR A 11 -41.53 8.40 21.51
CA THR A 11 -42.08 9.18 20.40
C THR A 11 -41.03 9.30 19.30
N ASN A 12 -41.32 8.70 18.13
CA ASN A 12 -40.91 9.15 16.79
C ASN A 12 -41.60 8.33 15.69
N VAL A 13 -42.90 8.07 15.81
CA VAL A 13 -43.62 7.23 14.82
C VAL A 13 -44.03 8.00 13.56
N THR A 14 -43.76 9.32 13.46
CA THR A 14 -44.12 10.17 12.32
C THR A 14 -42.95 10.68 11.47
N ASN A 15 -41.69 10.48 11.88
CA ASN A 15 -40.49 10.94 11.15
C ASN A 15 -39.63 9.76 10.66
N ARG A 16 -40.21 8.89 9.83
CA ARG A 16 -39.47 7.78 9.22
C ARG A 16 -38.67 8.30 8.03
N LEU A 17 -37.35 8.16 8.11
CA LEU A 17 -36.47 8.47 6.98
C LEU A 17 -36.33 7.25 6.06
N ILE A 18 -37.00 7.30 4.91
CA ILE A 18 -36.94 6.24 3.89
C ILE A 18 -36.00 6.70 2.77
N GLY A 19 -35.13 5.80 2.29
CA GLY A 19 -34.12 6.09 1.27
C GLY A 19 -32.71 6.28 1.82
N ASP A 20 -31.82 6.80 0.97
CA ASP A 20 -30.42 7.11 1.30
C ASP A 20 -30.24 8.61 1.53
N TYR A 21 -29.43 8.95 2.53
CA TYR A 21 -29.17 10.32 2.96
C TYR A 21 -27.66 10.58 3.00
N GLN A 22 -27.27 11.82 2.69
CA GLN A 22 -25.88 12.26 2.81
C GLN A 22 -25.57 12.57 4.27
N ALA A 23 -24.44 12.07 4.75
CA ALA A 23 -23.98 12.30 6.10
C ALA A 23 -22.48 12.58 6.14
N LYS A 24 -22.04 13.14 7.27
CA LYS A 24 -20.64 13.31 7.62
C LYS A 24 -20.33 12.50 8.88
N VAL A 25 -19.18 11.81 8.89
CA VAL A 25 -18.63 11.15 10.07
C VAL A 25 -18.15 12.21 11.07
N VAL A 26 -18.55 12.08 12.32
CA VAL A 26 -18.25 13.04 13.39
C VAL A 26 -17.25 12.48 14.40
N ASP A 27 -17.48 11.24 14.85
CA ASP A 27 -16.61 10.56 15.82
C ASP A 27 -16.41 9.10 15.40
N VAL A 28 -15.18 8.62 15.52
CA VAL A 28 -14.77 7.27 15.14
C VAL A 28 -14.56 6.34 16.35
N VAL A 29 -14.75 6.86 17.57
CA VAL A 29 -14.54 6.12 18.82
C VAL A 29 -15.88 5.78 19.47
N HIS A 30 -16.34 4.54 19.31
CA HIS A 30 -17.52 4.07 20.03
C HIS A 30 -17.19 3.82 21.52
N PRO A 31 -18.01 4.27 22.50
CA PRO A 31 -17.74 4.14 23.95
C PRO A 31 -17.54 2.71 24.47
N LYS A 32 -18.01 1.71 23.72
CA LYS A 32 -17.84 0.27 24.03
C LYS A 32 -16.76 -0.43 23.19
N GLY A 33 -15.95 0.32 22.43
CA GLY A 33 -14.94 -0.24 21.53
C GLY A 33 -15.51 -1.03 20.34
N LEU A 34 -16.74 -0.72 19.92
CA LEU A 34 -17.34 -1.32 18.71
C LEU A 34 -16.87 -0.59 17.46
N TYR A 35 -16.83 -1.28 16.34
CA TYR A 35 -16.49 -0.70 15.04
C TYR A 35 -17.69 0.02 14.43
N MET A 36 -18.11 1.10 15.09
CA MET A 36 -19.24 1.97 14.73
C MET A 36 -18.81 3.42 14.86
N VAL A 37 -19.42 4.30 14.07
CA VAL A 37 -19.05 5.73 14.05
C VAL A 37 -20.27 6.62 14.23
N SER A 38 -20.11 7.75 14.89
CA SER A 38 -21.15 8.77 14.99
C SER A 38 -21.28 9.52 13.66
N ILE A 39 -22.51 9.73 13.20
CA ILE A 39 -22.79 10.41 11.93
C ILE A 39 -23.77 11.55 12.10
N ARG A 40 -23.61 12.58 11.27
CA ARG A 40 -24.52 13.72 11.15
C ARG A 40 -25.12 13.74 9.75
N LEU A 41 -26.44 13.63 9.64
CA LEU A 41 -27.12 13.87 8.36
C LEU A 41 -27.00 15.35 7.98
N LEU A 42 -26.47 15.61 6.78
CA LEU A 42 -26.27 16.96 6.29
C LEU A 42 -27.63 17.67 6.13
N LYS A 43 -27.74 18.92 6.61
CA LYS A 43 -28.94 19.78 6.53
C LYS A 43 -30.14 19.32 7.36
N LEU A 44 -30.18 18.06 7.80
CA LEU A 44 -31.27 17.54 8.63
C LEU A 44 -30.93 17.61 10.12
N TRP A 45 -29.66 17.39 10.48
CA TRP A 45 -29.21 17.27 11.88
C TRP A 45 -28.18 18.35 12.26
N ASP A 46 -28.19 19.49 11.58
CA ASP A 46 -27.22 20.56 11.80
C ASP A 46 -27.32 21.14 13.23
N ASP A 47 -28.52 21.18 13.80
CA ASP A 47 -28.78 21.71 15.14
C ASP A 47 -28.62 20.66 16.28
N ILE A 48 -28.29 19.40 15.95
CA ILE A 48 -28.10 18.34 16.95
C ILE A 48 -26.66 18.39 17.50
N PRO A 49 -26.44 18.43 18.82
CA PRO A 49 -25.11 18.34 19.40
C PRO A 49 -24.42 17.00 19.09
N ASP A 50 -23.11 17.00 18.88
CA ASP A 50 -22.35 15.79 18.48
C ASP A 50 -22.50 14.61 19.45
N LYS A 51 -22.57 14.89 20.75
CA LYS A 51 -22.78 13.89 21.80
C LYS A 51 -24.12 13.14 21.71
N ASP A 52 -25.10 13.74 21.04
CA ASP A 52 -26.47 13.23 20.93
C ASP A 52 -26.71 12.53 19.57
N LEU A 53 -25.70 12.50 18.70
CA LEU A 53 -25.76 11.83 17.41
C LEU A 53 -25.72 10.29 17.57
N PRO A 54 -26.46 9.55 16.73
CA PRO A 54 -26.45 8.09 16.77
C PRO A 54 -25.16 7.52 16.16
N PHE A 55 -24.78 6.34 16.65
CA PHE A 55 -23.72 5.53 16.03
C PHE A 55 -24.29 4.66 14.91
N ALA A 56 -23.60 4.66 13.77
CA ALA A 56 -23.91 3.89 12.59
C ALA A 56 -23.07 2.62 12.48
N GLU A 57 -23.69 1.57 11.96
CA GLU A 57 -23.01 0.36 11.49
C GLU A 57 -22.56 0.53 10.03
N PHE A 58 -21.69 -0.36 9.56
CA PHE A 58 -21.23 -0.39 8.18
C PHE A 58 -21.88 -1.52 7.39
N ARG A 59 -22.31 -1.23 6.16
CA ARG A 59 -22.63 -2.27 5.19
C ARG A 59 -21.34 -2.89 4.67
N LEU A 60 -21.02 -4.08 5.17
CA LEU A 60 -19.81 -4.79 4.80
C LEU A 60 -19.97 -5.48 3.43
N PRO A 61 -18.86 -5.70 2.69
CA PRO A 61 -18.86 -6.58 1.53
C PRO A 61 -19.35 -7.99 1.86
N LEU A 62 -19.86 -8.70 0.84
CA LEU A 62 -20.20 -10.11 0.98
C LEU A 62 -18.98 -10.91 1.47
N GLY A 63 -19.23 -11.88 2.35
CA GLY A 63 -18.18 -12.73 2.92
C GLY A 63 -17.63 -12.28 4.27
N ALA A 64 -18.07 -11.12 4.80
CA ALA A 64 -17.78 -10.73 6.18
C ALA A 64 -18.31 -11.77 7.19
N LYS A 65 -17.46 -12.19 8.13
CA LYS A 65 -17.70 -13.18 9.17
C LYS A 65 -17.01 -12.75 10.48
N PRO A 66 -17.39 -13.33 11.64
CA PRO A 66 -16.61 -13.14 12.85
C PRO A 66 -15.13 -13.47 12.62
N SER A 67 -14.24 -12.55 12.99
CA SER A 67 -12.77 -12.65 12.84
C SER A 67 -12.23 -12.74 11.40
N ALA A 68 -13.04 -12.54 10.36
CA ALA A 68 -12.59 -12.52 8.97
C ALA A 68 -13.46 -11.60 8.10
N GLY A 69 -12.87 -10.63 7.41
CA GLY A 69 -13.61 -9.71 6.55
C GLY A 69 -12.74 -8.59 6.00
N HIS A 70 -13.38 -7.64 5.33
CA HIS A 70 -12.75 -6.43 4.84
C HIS A 70 -13.28 -5.22 5.61
N VAL A 71 -12.36 -4.40 6.09
CA VAL A 71 -12.66 -3.17 6.83
C VAL A 71 -11.92 -2.03 6.14
N VAL A 72 -12.68 -1.00 5.78
CA VAL A 72 -12.15 0.25 5.26
C VAL A 72 -12.34 1.31 6.35
N PRO A 73 -11.28 1.81 6.99
CA PRO A 73 -11.42 2.80 8.05
C PRO A 73 -12.01 4.09 7.48
N VAL A 74 -12.77 4.78 8.31
CA VAL A 74 -13.26 6.14 8.07
C VAL A 74 -12.65 7.09 9.09
N GLU A 75 -12.54 8.36 8.74
CA GLU A 75 -12.03 9.44 9.57
C GLU A 75 -13.14 10.47 9.85
N ALA A 76 -13.01 11.21 10.95
CA ALA A 76 -13.90 12.34 11.20
C ALA A 76 -13.79 13.35 10.06
N GLY A 77 -14.92 13.73 9.46
CA GLY A 77 -14.95 14.52 8.23
C GLY A 77 -15.37 13.74 6.98
N ASP A 78 -15.21 12.41 6.97
CA ASP A 78 -15.57 11.59 5.81
C ASP A 78 -17.06 11.75 5.46
N LEU A 79 -17.32 11.86 4.17
CA LEU A 79 -18.67 11.98 3.63
C LEU A 79 -19.18 10.60 3.17
N VAL A 80 -20.39 10.27 3.59
CA VAL A 80 -20.96 8.92 3.43
C VAL A 80 -22.44 8.96 3.04
N TRP A 81 -22.89 7.89 2.40
CA TRP A 81 -24.30 7.57 2.25
C TRP A 81 -24.79 6.74 3.43
N VAL A 82 -25.97 7.08 3.95
CA VAL A 82 -26.59 6.42 5.11
C VAL A 82 -28.03 6.05 4.79
N SER A 83 -28.42 4.83 5.15
CA SER A 83 -29.81 4.36 5.12
C SER A 83 -30.31 4.00 6.52
N PHE A 84 -31.63 3.86 6.67
CA PHE A 84 -32.28 3.51 7.93
C PHE A 84 -33.12 2.23 7.76
N PRO A 85 -32.49 1.04 7.77
CA PRO A 85 -33.11 -0.20 7.32
C PRO A 85 -34.24 -0.71 8.23
N ARG A 86 -34.33 -0.23 9.47
CA ARG A 86 -35.35 -0.62 10.45
C ARG A 86 -36.62 0.23 10.32
N GLY A 87 -37.15 0.30 9.09
CA GLY A 87 -38.36 1.07 8.79
C GLY A 87 -38.22 2.59 8.96
N GLY A 88 -37.02 3.13 8.71
CA GLY A 88 -36.73 4.55 8.84
C GLY A 88 -36.40 5.03 10.26
N ASP A 89 -36.11 4.12 11.19
CA ASP A 89 -35.70 4.45 12.56
C ASP A 89 -34.31 5.09 12.59
N THR A 90 -34.27 6.38 12.89
CA THR A 90 -33.06 7.21 12.87
C THR A 90 -32.01 6.85 13.90
N ARG A 91 -32.36 6.01 14.89
CA ARG A 91 -31.43 5.53 15.93
C ARG A 91 -30.52 4.40 15.46
N TYR A 92 -30.82 3.80 14.31
CA TYR A 92 -30.07 2.68 13.74
C TYR A 92 -29.62 2.97 12.30
N PRO A 93 -28.78 4.02 12.10
CA PRO A 93 -28.21 4.31 10.80
C PRO A 93 -27.28 3.19 10.32
N LEU A 94 -27.25 2.98 9.00
CA LEU A 94 -26.36 2.07 8.31
C LEU A 94 -25.63 2.83 7.20
N ILE A 95 -24.29 2.93 7.29
CA ILE A 95 -23.45 3.47 6.22
C ILE A 95 -23.45 2.49 5.04
N THR A 96 -23.81 2.96 3.86
CA THR A 96 -23.94 2.14 2.64
C THR A 96 -22.80 2.35 1.65
N GLY A 97 -22.02 3.43 1.78
CA GLY A 97 -20.84 3.70 0.97
C GLY A 97 -20.30 5.12 1.17
N SER A 98 -19.19 5.43 0.50
CA SER A 98 -18.62 6.78 0.48
C SER A 98 -19.42 7.70 -0.45
N LEU A 99 -19.50 8.97 -0.10
CA LEU A 99 -20.12 10.01 -0.92
C LEU A 99 -19.03 10.75 -1.71
N TYR A 100 -19.10 10.69 -3.05
CA TYR A 100 -18.44 11.70 -3.87
C TYR A 100 -19.15 13.03 -3.69
N HIS A 101 -18.41 14.06 -3.30
CA HIS A 101 -18.95 15.38 -3.07
C HIS A 101 -17.97 16.43 -3.58
N ALA A 102 -18.41 17.23 -4.55
CA ALA A 102 -17.63 18.30 -5.13
C ALA A 102 -18.23 19.66 -4.75
N PRO A 103 -18.05 20.14 -3.50
CA PRO A 103 -18.51 21.47 -3.13
C PRO A 103 -17.83 22.51 -4.01
N ASN A 104 -18.54 23.56 -4.40
CA ASN A 104 -18.05 24.61 -5.31
C ASN A 104 -17.56 24.11 -6.69
N TYR A 105 -17.95 22.90 -7.10
CA TYR A 105 -17.43 22.24 -8.31
C TYR A 105 -15.95 21.87 -8.26
N GLU A 106 -15.36 21.77 -7.07
CA GLU A 106 -14.00 21.27 -6.85
C GLU A 106 -14.04 19.78 -6.48
N SER A 107 -13.25 18.95 -7.16
CA SER A 107 -13.26 17.49 -6.93
C SER A 107 -12.57 17.16 -5.60
N ASN A 108 -13.16 16.23 -4.84
CA ASN A 108 -12.54 15.64 -3.65
C ASN A 108 -11.92 14.26 -3.90
N LEU A 109 -11.72 13.90 -5.17
CA LEU A 109 -10.96 12.72 -5.56
C LEU A 109 -9.46 13.01 -5.51
N PRO A 110 -8.59 11.97 -5.59
CA PRO A 110 -7.15 12.21 -5.76
C PRO A 110 -6.88 13.18 -6.91
N ASP A 111 -5.98 14.13 -6.70
CA ASP A 111 -5.70 15.23 -7.65
C ASP A 111 -5.41 14.70 -9.07
N ASP A 112 -4.69 13.56 -9.15
CA ASP A 112 -4.37 12.78 -10.35
C ASP A 112 -5.54 12.53 -11.31
N VAL A 113 -6.77 12.47 -10.78
CA VAL A 113 -7.96 12.15 -11.59
C VAL A 113 -8.32 13.28 -12.55
N ASN A 114 -8.01 14.54 -12.21
CA ASN A 114 -8.37 15.70 -13.01
C ASN A 114 -7.18 16.42 -13.62
N GLU A 115 -6.02 16.37 -12.97
CA GLU A 115 -4.74 16.83 -13.52
C GLU A 115 -3.65 15.84 -13.10
N PRO A 116 -2.71 15.43 -13.97
CA PRO A 116 -1.66 14.50 -13.54
C PRO A 116 -0.69 15.24 -12.60
N VAL A 117 -0.85 15.03 -11.29
CA VAL A 117 0.00 15.65 -10.26
C VAL A 117 1.11 14.68 -9.83
N PHE A 118 0.81 13.39 -9.72
CA PHE A 118 1.79 12.41 -9.26
C PHE A 118 2.74 11.97 -10.37
N ALA A 119 4.04 12.25 -10.17
CA ALA A 119 5.13 11.77 -11.01
C ALA A 119 5.89 10.64 -10.30
N PRO A 120 5.73 9.37 -10.72
CA PRO A 120 6.46 8.27 -10.11
C PRO A 120 7.97 8.43 -10.31
N LYS A 121 8.75 8.16 -9.26
CA LYS A 121 10.21 8.21 -9.33
C LYS A 121 10.79 6.96 -9.98
N ARG A 122 11.97 7.15 -10.59
CA ARG A 122 12.72 6.13 -11.31
C ARG A 122 14.22 6.35 -11.24
N SER A 123 14.95 5.24 -11.23
CA SER A 123 16.39 5.22 -11.48
C SER A 123 16.69 5.15 -12.98
N ALA A 124 17.90 5.52 -13.37
CA ALA A 124 18.35 5.42 -14.76
C ALA A 124 18.25 3.97 -15.26
N GLY A 125 17.58 3.78 -16.41
CA GLY A 125 17.41 2.47 -17.05
C GLY A 125 16.13 1.73 -16.65
N GLU A 126 15.39 2.20 -15.64
CA GLU A 126 14.07 1.64 -15.32
C GLU A 126 13.01 2.04 -16.38
N PRO A 127 11.98 1.21 -16.62
CA PRO A 127 10.89 1.53 -17.52
C PRO A 127 10.14 2.80 -17.12
N THR A 128 9.67 3.55 -18.13
CA THR A 128 8.80 4.71 -17.93
C THR A 128 7.49 4.27 -17.29
N PRO A 129 7.08 4.87 -16.14
CA PRO A 129 5.79 4.58 -15.53
C PRO A 129 4.64 4.96 -16.46
N PRO A 130 3.53 4.22 -16.48
CA PRO A 130 2.34 4.62 -17.22
C PRO A 130 1.74 5.89 -16.61
N ALA A 131 1.33 6.82 -17.47
CA ALA A 131 0.50 7.95 -17.05
C ALA A 131 -0.90 7.46 -16.65
N TYR A 132 -1.56 8.19 -15.74
CA TYR A 132 -2.96 7.92 -15.41
C TYR A 132 -3.87 8.20 -16.62
N ASP A 133 -4.76 7.24 -16.92
CA ASP A 133 -5.88 7.41 -17.83
C ASP A 133 -7.19 7.31 -17.03
N ARG A 134 -8.25 8.03 -17.43
CA ARG A 134 -9.54 7.98 -16.71
C ARG A 134 -10.22 6.61 -16.72
N LYS A 135 -9.76 5.67 -17.55
CA LYS A 135 -10.20 4.26 -17.55
C LYS A 135 -9.49 3.43 -16.48
N ASP A 136 -8.46 3.96 -15.85
CA ASP A 136 -7.69 3.28 -14.82
C ASP A 136 -8.44 3.30 -13.48
N ASP A 137 -8.17 2.28 -12.67
CA ASP A 137 -8.58 2.26 -11.26
C ASP A 137 -7.44 2.87 -10.41
N LEU A 138 -7.77 3.93 -9.67
CA LEU A 138 -6.84 4.65 -8.83
C LEU A 138 -7.41 4.75 -7.43
N TYR A 139 -6.66 4.19 -6.48
CA TYR A 139 -6.98 4.25 -5.07
C TYR A 139 -5.80 4.86 -4.31
N GLN A 140 -6.03 6.01 -3.65
CA GLN A 140 -5.00 6.67 -2.86
C GLN A 140 -5.51 6.98 -1.45
N ARG A 141 -4.98 6.28 -0.45
CA ARG A 141 -5.29 6.46 0.97
C ARG A 141 -4.11 5.99 1.84
N LEU A 142 -4.04 6.47 3.08
CA LEU A 142 -3.02 6.05 4.05
C LEU A 142 -1.56 6.26 3.58
N GLY A 143 -1.33 7.30 2.76
CA GLY A 143 -0.01 7.56 2.16
C GLY A 143 0.41 6.57 1.07
N LEU A 144 -0.49 5.67 0.65
CA LEU A 144 -0.28 4.71 -0.42
C LEU A 144 -1.15 5.06 -1.62
N ARG A 145 -0.59 4.87 -2.82
CA ARG A 145 -1.27 4.98 -4.11
C ARG A 145 -1.22 3.63 -4.79
N GLU A 146 -2.37 3.00 -5.00
CA GLU A 146 -2.54 1.83 -5.86
C GLU A 146 -3.13 2.27 -7.20
N HIS A 147 -2.44 1.98 -8.30
CA HIS A 147 -2.86 2.35 -9.65
C HIS A 147 -2.88 1.12 -10.54
N LYS A 148 -4.07 0.76 -11.02
CA LYS A 148 -4.33 -0.33 -11.97
C LYS A 148 -4.68 0.30 -13.31
N THR A 149 -3.81 0.11 -14.28
CA THR A 149 -4.07 0.61 -15.63
C THR A 149 -5.08 -0.27 -16.34
N HIS A 150 -5.94 0.31 -17.18
CA HIS A 150 -6.82 -0.45 -18.07
C HIS A 150 -6.07 -1.27 -19.12
N GLN A 151 -4.75 -1.08 -19.25
CA GLN A 151 -3.84 -1.80 -20.14
C GLN A 151 -3.15 -2.99 -19.47
N GLY A 152 -3.47 -3.30 -18.20
CA GLY A 152 -2.98 -4.49 -17.49
C GLY A 152 -1.74 -4.26 -16.61
N GLY A 153 -1.26 -3.04 -16.49
CA GLY A 153 -0.26 -2.65 -15.48
C GLY A 153 -0.87 -2.41 -14.09
N TRP A 154 -0.04 -2.54 -13.06
CA TRP A 154 -0.38 -2.35 -11.65
C TRP A 154 0.80 -1.78 -10.89
N SER A 155 0.56 -0.81 -10.01
CA SER A 155 1.59 -0.33 -9.08
C SER A 155 1.02 -0.04 -7.69
N ILE A 156 1.84 -0.23 -6.67
CA ILE A 156 1.63 0.34 -5.33
C ILE A 156 2.83 1.23 -5.03
N THR A 157 2.57 2.49 -4.66
CA THR A 157 3.58 3.51 -4.37
C THR A 157 3.36 4.14 -3.01
N HIS A 158 4.43 4.30 -2.22
CA HIS A 158 4.43 5.17 -1.05
C HIS A 158 4.59 6.61 -1.49
N VAL A 159 3.50 7.39 -1.39
CA VAL A 159 3.35 8.70 -2.04
C VAL A 159 4.43 9.68 -1.61
N ALA A 160 4.78 9.70 -0.32
CA ALA A 160 5.73 10.68 0.22
C ALA A 160 7.18 10.44 -0.24
N THR A 161 7.59 9.19 -0.45
CA THR A 161 8.97 8.88 -0.84
C THR A 161 9.12 8.64 -2.33
N GLY A 162 8.13 8.01 -2.97
CA GLY A 162 8.20 7.50 -4.34
C GLY A 162 8.60 6.03 -4.45
N THR A 163 8.88 5.33 -3.33
CA THR A 163 9.14 3.89 -3.31
C THR A 163 7.95 3.13 -3.88
N ALA A 164 8.18 2.23 -4.83
CA ALA A 164 7.12 1.55 -5.57
C ALA A 164 7.45 0.09 -5.91
N ILE A 165 6.40 -0.72 -6.00
CA ILE A 165 6.40 -2.03 -6.66
C ILE A 165 5.42 -1.95 -7.83
N GLU A 166 5.86 -2.37 -9.01
CA GLU A 166 5.10 -2.22 -10.24
C GLU A 166 5.23 -3.42 -11.17
N ILE A 167 4.12 -3.73 -11.84
CA ILE A 167 4.04 -4.50 -13.07
C ILE A 167 3.62 -3.51 -14.15
N THR A 168 4.47 -3.29 -15.15
CA THR A 168 4.16 -2.40 -16.28
C THR A 168 3.11 -3.05 -17.20
N PRO A 169 2.42 -2.28 -18.06
CA PRO A 169 1.49 -2.86 -19.05
C PRO A 169 2.11 -3.87 -20.01
N ASP A 170 3.42 -3.77 -20.28
CA ASP A 170 4.18 -4.75 -21.08
C ASP A 170 4.76 -5.91 -20.26
N GLY A 171 4.40 -6.02 -18.97
CA GLY A 171 4.69 -7.17 -18.11
C GLY A 171 6.06 -7.16 -17.44
N LYS A 172 6.77 -6.02 -17.40
CA LYS A 172 8.02 -5.88 -16.66
C LYS A 172 7.72 -5.65 -15.18
N CYS A 173 8.53 -6.24 -14.30
CA CYS A 173 8.45 -5.99 -12.87
C CYS A 173 9.49 -4.96 -12.46
N VAL A 174 9.09 -3.97 -11.65
CA VAL A 174 9.97 -2.95 -11.08
C VAL A 174 9.79 -2.94 -9.57
N ILE A 175 10.91 -2.99 -8.84
CA ILE A 175 10.97 -2.73 -7.41
C ILE A 175 11.91 -1.53 -7.25
N HIS A 176 11.32 -0.36 -7.00
CA HIS A 176 12.03 0.90 -6.90
C HIS A 176 12.01 1.39 -5.45
N THR A 177 13.19 1.61 -4.86
CA THR A 177 13.32 2.01 -3.46
C THR A 177 14.13 3.29 -3.35
N GLU A 178 13.56 4.33 -2.73
CA GLU A 178 14.21 5.63 -2.54
C GLU A 178 15.04 5.71 -1.25
N GLY A 179 14.87 4.73 -0.36
CA GLY A 179 15.68 4.55 0.85
C GLY A 179 16.40 3.20 0.84
N ASP A 180 16.68 2.67 2.03
CA ASP A 180 17.33 1.37 2.17
C ASP A 180 16.40 0.22 1.74
N GLN A 181 16.95 -0.76 1.01
CA GLN A 181 16.26 -1.99 0.64
C GLN A 181 16.88 -3.19 1.34
N PHE A 182 16.04 -3.96 2.05
CA PHE A 182 16.45 -5.18 2.73
C PHE A 182 15.82 -6.40 2.07
N GLN A 183 16.61 -7.46 1.88
CA GLN A 183 16.13 -8.78 1.48
C GLN A 183 16.68 -9.82 2.45
N SER A 184 15.79 -10.62 3.05
CA SER A 184 16.18 -11.62 4.04
C SER A 184 15.37 -12.92 3.87
N ALA A 185 16.00 -14.03 4.20
CA ALA A 185 15.37 -15.34 4.24
C ALA A 185 15.94 -16.14 5.41
N THR A 186 15.09 -16.80 6.19
CA THR A 186 15.53 -17.73 7.24
C THR A 186 15.99 -19.07 6.66
N GLY A 187 15.50 -19.41 5.47
CA GLY A 187 15.94 -20.57 4.69
C GLY A 187 16.78 -20.19 3.48
N LYS A 188 16.72 -21.02 2.44
CA LYS A 188 17.45 -20.79 1.19
C LYS A 188 16.78 -19.69 0.35
N HIS A 189 17.55 -18.68 -0.05
CA HIS A 189 17.22 -17.78 -1.15
C HIS A 189 17.83 -18.33 -2.46
N LEU A 190 17.04 -18.46 -3.53
CA LEU A 190 17.49 -18.90 -4.85
C LEU A 190 17.03 -17.89 -5.90
N GLY A 191 17.99 -17.17 -6.49
CA GLY A 191 17.77 -16.39 -7.71
C GLY A 191 18.14 -17.21 -8.94
N GLN A 192 17.28 -17.23 -9.96
CA GLN A 192 17.55 -17.87 -11.24
C GLN A 192 17.25 -16.88 -12.36
N TYR A 193 18.25 -16.62 -13.19
CA TYR A 193 18.20 -15.60 -14.23
C TYR A 193 18.81 -16.15 -15.51
N ASN A 194 18.32 -15.69 -16.66
CA ASN A 194 19.01 -15.90 -17.92
C ASN A 194 20.29 -15.04 -17.98
N GLU A 195 20.16 -13.78 -17.57
CA GLU A 195 21.23 -12.81 -17.47
C GLU A 195 21.01 -11.95 -16.21
N ILE A 196 22.10 -11.52 -15.57
CA ILE A 196 22.07 -10.63 -14.42
C ILE A 196 23.16 -9.57 -14.56
N GLU A 197 22.79 -8.31 -14.36
CA GLU A 197 23.70 -7.17 -14.29
C GLU A 197 23.55 -6.50 -12.92
N ILE A 198 24.66 -6.28 -12.21
CA ILE A 198 24.69 -5.61 -10.91
C ILE A 198 25.58 -4.38 -11.04
N LYS A 199 24.99 -3.19 -10.88
CA LYS A 199 25.69 -1.90 -10.90
C LYS A 199 25.71 -1.30 -9.51
N VAL A 200 26.90 -0.97 -9.02
CA VAL A 200 27.09 -0.30 -7.73
C VAL A 200 27.99 0.91 -7.96
N SER A 201 27.51 2.10 -7.61
CA SER A 201 28.28 3.35 -7.74
C SER A 201 29.19 3.62 -6.55
N GLY A 202 28.80 3.13 -5.37
CA GLY A 202 29.62 3.13 -4.15
C GLY A 202 30.28 1.77 -3.91
N ASP A 203 30.39 1.41 -2.63
CA ASP A 203 31.04 0.16 -2.23
C ASP A 203 30.11 -1.05 -2.33
N ALA A 204 30.68 -2.19 -2.74
CA ALA A 204 30.00 -3.48 -2.74
C ALA A 204 30.73 -4.45 -1.81
N SER A 205 30.01 -5.05 -0.86
CA SER A 205 30.55 -6.06 0.05
C SER A 205 29.73 -7.34 0.02
N VAL A 206 30.40 -8.50 -0.04
CA VAL A 206 29.77 -9.81 0.06
C VAL A 206 30.42 -10.56 1.22
N ASN A 207 29.64 -10.78 2.29
CA ASN A 207 30.10 -11.47 3.50
C ASN A 207 29.41 -12.83 3.60
N CYS A 208 30.20 -13.90 3.73
CA CYS A 208 29.70 -15.25 3.95
C CYS A 208 30.30 -15.81 5.24
N GLY A 209 29.47 -16.17 6.21
CA GLY A 209 29.95 -16.81 7.45
C GLY A 209 30.36 -18.28 7.26
N GLY A 210 29.94 -18.90 6.16
CA GLY A 210 30.33 -20.24 5.74
C GLY A 210 31.15 -20.20 4.45
N ASN A 211 31.02 -21.25 3.64
CA ASN A 211 31.76 -21.35 2.38
C ASN A 211 31.10 -20.48 1.28
N GLY A 212 31.86 -19.55 0.71
CA GLY A 212 31.54 -18.89 -0.56
C GLY A 212 31.99 -19.75 -1.75
N THR A 213 31.20 -19.81 -2.82
CA THR A 213 31.58 -20.58 -4.02
C THR A 213 31.10 -19.85 -5.28
N LEU A 214 32.02 -19.55 -6.19
CA LEU A 214 31.73 -19.04 -7.52
C LEU A 214 32.05 -20.14 -8.54
N LYS A 215 31.08 -20.48 -9.39
CA LYS A 215 31.23 -21.45 -10.47
C LYS A 215 30.80 -20.82 -11.79
N SER A 216 31.70 -20.77 -12.76
CA SER A 216 31.39 -20.39 -14.15
C SER A 216 31.68 -21.57 -15.07
N GLY A 217 30.80 -21.82 -16.03
CA GLY A 217 31.03 -22.82 -17.08
C GLY A 217 31.93 -22.29 -18.21
N GLY A 218 32.08 -20.96 -18.30
CA GLY A 218 32.99 -20.29 -19.22
C GLY A 218 34.00 -19.45 -18.46
N ASP A 219 34.42 -18.35 -19.07
CA ASP A 219 35.42 -17.47 -18.49
C ASP A 219 34.89 -16.74 -17.24
N THR A 220 35.79 -16.44 -16.31
CA THR A 220 35.57 -15.48 -15.22
C THR A 220 36.63 -14.42 -15.32
N THR A 221 36.21 -13.16 -15.47
CA THR A 221 37.12 -12.02 -15.58
C THR A 221 36.93 -11.10 -14.38
N VAL A 222 38.02 -10.78 -13.69
CA VAL A 222 38.05 -9.80 -12.59
C VAL A 222 38.99 -8.69 -13.01
N LYS A 223 38.51 -7.44 -12.96
CA LYS A 223 39.29 -6.25 -13.28
C LYS A 223 39.17 -5.27 -12.12
N ALA A 224 40.32 -4.88 -11.55
CA ALA A 224 40.41 -3.82 -10.56
C ALA A 224 41.23 -2.67 -11.16
N GLY A 225 40.76 -1.44 -10.98
CA GLY A 225 41.53 -0.25 -11.35
C GLY A 225 42.66 0.05 -10.37
N GLY A 226 42.49 -0.38 -9.12
CA GLY A 226 43.53 -0.42 -8.09
C GLY A 226 43.93 -1.86 -7.78
N ASP A 227 44.20 -2.14 -6.50
CA ASP A 227 44.69 -3.44 -6.06
C ASP A 227 43.59 -4.51 -6.07
N LEU A 228 43.98 -5.74 -6.42
CA LEU A 228 43.19 -6.95 -6.17
C LEU A 228 43.90 -7.77 -5.08
N ASN A 229 43.35 -7.73 -3.87
CA ASN A 229 43.88 -8.46 -2.72
C ASN A 229 43.20 -9.82 -2.58
N LEU A 230 44.00 -10.89 -2.48
CA LEU A 230 43.52 -12.26 -2.24
C LEU A 230 44.23 -12.81 -1.00
N GLU A 231 43.49 -13.02 0.08
CA GLU A 231 44.01 -13.53 1.34
C GLU A 231 43.33 -14.85 1.71
N ALA A 232 44.13 -15.83 2.13
CA ALA A 232 43.64 -17.10 2.66
C ALA A 232 44.36 -17.39 3.97
N GLY A 233 43.60 -17.65 5.05
CA GLY A 233 44.18 -18.10 6.32
C GLY A 233 44.81 -19.51 6.26
N GLY A 234 44.52 -20.25 5.20
CA GLY A 234 45.16 -21.52 4.84
C GLY A 234 45.89 -21.41 3.50
N SER A 235 45.61 -22.34 2.59
CA SER A 235 46.25 -22.36 1.26
C SER A 235 45.42 -21.64 0.19
N LEU A 236 46.07 -20.80 -0.61
CA LEU A 236 45.55 -20.36 -1.90
C LEU A 236 45.94 -21.37 -2.99
N ASN A 237 44.97 -22.07 -3.57
CA ASN A 237 45.20 -23.11 -4.57
C ASN A 237 44.83 -22.62 -5.97
N LEU A 238 45.76 -22.68 -6.92
CA LEU A 238 45.54 -22.34 -8.32
C LEU A 238 45.78 -23.57 -9.19
N LYS A 239 44.76 -23.99 -9.95
CA LYS A 239 44.85 -25.12 -10.88
C LYS A 239 44.38 -24.68 -12.26
N ALA A 240 45.31 -24.56 -13.18
CA ALA A 240 45.06 -24.24 -14.57
C ALA A 240 46.16 -24.89 -15.43
N ASN A 241 45.90 -25.03 -16.74
CA ASN A 241 46.92 -25.46 -17.68
C ASN A 241 48.08 -24.46 -17.71
N ASN A 242 47.76 -23.15 -17.67
CA ASN A 242 48.72 -22.05 -17.62
C ASN A 242 48.26 -21.01 -16.60
N VAL A 243 49.19 -20.57 -15.75
CA VAL A 243 49.03 -19.38 -14.90
C VAL A 243 50.08 -18.37 -15.37
N THR A 244 49.63 -17.17 -15.76
CA THR A 244 50.51 -16.12 -16.29
C THR A 244 50.24 -14.81 -15.55
N GLY A 245 51.27 -13.98 -15.46
CA GLY A 245 51.16 -12.66 -14.87
C GLY A 245 52.25 -11.74 -15.41
N LYS A 246 51.99 -10.43 -15.33
CA LYS A 246 52.99 -9.40 -15.57
C LYS A 246 53.03 -8.48 -14.35
N ALA A 247 54.15 -8.47 -13.65
CA ALA A 247 54.38 -7.62 -12.50
C ALA A 247 55.77 -7.00 -12.60
N SER A 248 55.98 -5.85 -11.96
CA SER A 248 57.31 -5.25 -11.78
C SER A 248 58.20 -6.11 -10.89
N SER A 249 57.60 -6.84 -9.95
CA SER A 249 58.28 -7.77 -9.05
C SER A 249 57.30 -8.83 -8.57
N TYR A 250 57.80 -10.04 -8.32
CA TYR A 250 57.11 -11.06 -7.56
C TYR A 250 57.87 -11.30 -6.26
N ASP A 251 57.18 -11.24 -5.13
CA ASP A 251 57.72 -11.61 -3.83
C ASP A 251 56.93 -12.82 -3.33
N PHE A 252 57.53 -14.01 -3.47
CA PHE A 252 57.00 -15.24 -2.92
C PHE A 252 57.76 -15.52 -1.63
N LYS A 253 57.05 -15.49 -0.50
CA LYS A 253 57.59 -15.87 0.81
C LYS A 253 57.32 -17.34 1.10
#